data_AF-A0A2K5AR08-F1
#
_entry.id   AF-A0A2K5AR08-F1
#
_cell.length_a   1.000
_cell.length_b   1.000
_cell.length_c   1.000
_cell.angle_alpha   90.00
_cell.angle_beta   90.00
_cell.angle_gamma   90.00
#
_symmetry.space_group_name_H-M   'P 1'
#
loop_
_entity.id
_entity.type
_entity.pdbx_description
1 polymer ?
#
loop_
_entity_poly.entity_id
_entity_poly.type
_entity_poly.pdbx_seq_one_letter_code
_entity_poly.pdbx_strand_id
1 'polypeptide(L)'
;MTLILALKWIVNEKEGVVVSSDSKVTVGPISYETRKVYPIYLTVGEDTVPLAIAGGAGDASIIKQSYRICENILKNLASKEWNNTTPTYEQFEDAVNRIESTLISRFRALREEGLNISFNMILASVDSNGKASIYTFDERGLAEPVHDNPGFAVIGTGFFTGGNLLLRLLGYDHEDGYALDIGMLSTFIIDIVSEIDPAVGSFVGESYYMRVDSGNVVLGTLKEEAIKEYKEKARQRKEVFRRIWRMCDVAGEQKVLKKIEELEEEEQKEEVA
;
A
#
# COMPACT_ATOMS: atom_id res chain seq x y z
N MET A 1 12.54 10.46 -4.45
CA MET A 1 12.47 9.14 -5.12
C MET A 1 12.12 8.10 -4.07
N THR A 2 11.15 7.25 -4.37
CA THR A 2 10.36 6.47 -3.39
C THR A 2 9.51 5.43 -4.14
N LEU A 3 9.15 4.34 -3.48
CA LEU A 3 8.12 3.38 -3.86
C LEU A 3 7.17 3.17 -2.68
N ILE A 4 5.88 3.40 -2.92
CA ILE A 4 4.81 3.10 -1.97
C ILE A 4 3.76 2.28 -2.69
N LEU A 5 3.33 1.20 -2.06
CA LEU A 5 2.30 0.29 -2.53
C LEU A 5 1.13 0.38 -1.57
N ALA A 6 -0.10 0.47 -2.07
CA ALA A 6 -1.30 0.17 -1.32
C ALA A 6 -2.04 -0.96 -2.05
N LEU A 7 -2.22 -2.08 -1.36
CA LEU A 7 -2.79 -3.30 -1.92
C LEU A 7 -4.04 -3.65 -1.14
N LYS A 8 -5.14 -3.89 -1.86
CA LYS A 8 -6.34 -4.49 -1.28
C LYS A 8 -6.05 -5.96 -0.93
N TRP A 9 -6.52 -6.41 0.23
CA TRP A 9 -6.37 -7.77 0.69
C TRP A 9 -7.72 -8.31 1.15
N ILE A 10 -8.15 -9.44 0.60
CA ILE A 10 -9.42 -10.08 0.98
C ILE A 10 -9.11 -11.26 1.90
N VAL A 11 -9.66 -11.24 3.12
CA VAL A 11 -9.55 -12.33 4.10
C VAL A 11 -10.93 -12.59 4.68
N ASN A 12 -11.43 -13.83 4.55
CA ASN A 12 -12.75 -14.24 5.02
C ASN A 12 -13.88 -13.32 4.50
N GLU A 13 -13.90 -13.08 3.18
CA GLU A 13 -14.88 -12.21 2.50
C GLU A 13 -14.86 -10.73 2.94
N LYS A 14 -13.90 -10.33 3.77
CA LYS A 14 -13.69 -8.94 4.17
C LYS A 14 -12.45 -8.38 3.53
N GLU A 15 -12.58 -7.18 3.00
CA GLU A 15 -11.45 -6.42 2.47
C GLU A 15 -10.69 -5.73 3.61
N GLY A 16 -9.41 -5.58 3.39
CA GLY A 16 -8.50 -4.74 4.13
C GLY A 16 -7.52 -4.08 3.17
N VAL A 17 -6.71 -3.16 3.70
CA VAL A 17 -5.70 -2.46 2.90
C VAL A 17 -4.35 -2.47 3.59
N VAL A 18 -3.34 -2.93 2.86
CA VAL A 18 -1.94 -2.89 3.27
C VAL A 18 -1.25 -1.75 2.54
N VAL A 19 -0.64 -0.82 3.28
CA VAL A 19 0.19 0.25 2.70
C VAL A 19 1.63 0.06 3.16
N SER A 20 2.52 -0.20 2.20
CA SER A 20 3.93 -0.49 2.41
C SER A 20 4.82 0.49 1.65
N SER A 21 5.97 0.84 2.22
CA SER A 21 6.94 1.73 1.58
C SER A 21 8.37 1.22 1.70
N ASP A 22 9.20 1.67 0.76
CA ASP A 22 10.64 1.50 0.83
C ASP A 22 11.27 2.38 1.94
N SER A 23 12.48 2.06 2.40
CA SER A 23 13.09 2.78 3.53
C SER A 23 13.69 4.14 3.20
N LYS A 24 13.98 4.44 1.92
CA LYS A 24 14.94 5.48 1.53
C LYS A 24 14.27 6.70 0.92
N VAL A 25 14.69 7.89 1.31
CA VAL A 25 14.41 9.11 0.55
C VAL A 25 15.72 9.71 0.07
N THR A 26 15.76 9.98 -1.23
CA THR A 26 16.88 10.66 -1.88
C THR A 26 16.48 12.07 -2.30
N VAL A 27 17.26 13.06 -1.85
CA VAL A 27 17.16 14.48 -2.21
C VAL A 27 18.53 14.93 -2.70
N GLY A 28 18.68 15.12 -4.01
CA GLY A 28 19.97 15.43 -4.62
C GLY A 28 21.01 14.35 -4.33
N PRO A 29 22.22 14.69 -3.82
CA PRO A 29 23.26 13.71 -3.51
C PRO A 29 23.08 13.01 -2.15
N ILE A 30 22.07 13.39 -1.35
CA ILE A 30 21.89 12.89 0.01
C ILE A 30 20.77 11.86 0.04
N SER A 31 20.99 10.75 0.74
CA SER A 31 19.98 9.75 1.04
C SER A 31 19.89 9.49 2.54
N TYR A 32 18.68 9.39 3.07
CA TYR A 32 18.41 9.07 4.47
C TYR A 32 17.10 8.28 4.61
N GLU A 33 16.90 7.64 5.75
CA GLU A 33 15.66 6.91 6.03
C GLU A 33 14.58 7.85 6.57
N THR A 34 13.35 7.70 6.08
CA THR A 34 12.22 8.48 6.60
C THR A 34 10.94 7.68 6.52
N ARG A 35 10.04 7.94 7.47
CA ARG A 35 8.69 7.37 7.43
C ARG A 35 7.86 8.08 6.37
N LYS A 36 7.35 7.32 5.43
CA LYS A 36 6.48 7.77 4.33
C LYS A 36 5.04 7.38 4.52
N VAL A 37 4.74 6.41 5.37
CA VAL A 37 3.37 6.00 5.67
C VAL A 37 2.95 6.60 7.00
N TYR A 38 1.79 7.24 6.98
CA TYR A 38 1.25 8.04 8.07
C TYR A 38 -0.13 7.50 8.47
N PRO A 39 -0.21 6.73 9.57
CA PRO A 39 -1.49 6.28 10.08
C PRO A 39 -2.24 7.44 10.74
N ILE A 40 -3.55 7.52 10.50
CA ILE A 40 -4.41 8.57 11.02
C ILE A 40 -5.40 7.94 12.00
N TYR A 41 -5.32 8.38 13.25
CA TYR A 41 -6.19 7.92 14.34
C TYR A 41 -6.92 9.10 14.96
N LEU A 42 -8.14 8.87 15.44
CA LEU A 42 -8.80 9.73 16.42
C LEU A 42 -8.50 9.19 17.83
N THR A 43 -8.18 10.07 18.76
CA THR A 43 -8.03 9.72 20.18
C THR A 43 -9.27 10.18 20.94
N VAL A 44 -9.93 9.25 21.64
CA VAL A 44 -11.16 9.49 22.40
C VAL A 44 -10.94 8.96 23.81
N GLY A 45 -10.55 9.84 24.73
CA GLY A 45 -10.11 9.39 26.05
C GLY A 45 -8.83 8.54 25.94
N GLU A 46 -8.90 7.28 26.39
CA GLU A 46 -7.80 6.31 26.27
C GLU A 46 -7.86 5.47 24.98
N ASP A 47 -8.98 5.52 24.26
CA ASP A 47 -9.19 4.72 23.05
C ASP A 47 -8.63 5.39 21.80
N THR A 48 -8.18 4.56 20.86
CA THR A 48 -7.71 5.00 19.54
C THR A 48 -8.57 4.40 18.44
N VAL A 49 -9.17 5.27 17.63
CA VAL A 49 -10.07 4.89 16.54
C VAL A 49 -9.33 5.11 15.22
N PRO A 50 -9.05 4.06 14.44
CA PRO A 50 -8.37 4.21 13.16
C PRO A 50 -9.30 4.90 12.15
N LEU A 51 -8.79 5.91 11.45
CA LEU A 51 -9.55 6.64 10.44
C LEU A 51 -9.06 6.35 9.02
N ALA A 52 -7.74 6.32 8.81
CA ALA A 52 -7.14 6.11 7.50
C ALA A 52 -5.64 5.80 7.59
N ILE A 53 -5.05 5.38 6.47
CA ILE A 53 -3.61 5.34 6.21
C ILE A 53 -3.30 6.29 5.04
N ALA A 54 -2.34 7.19 5.22
CA ALA A 54 -1.80 8.01 4.14
C ALA A 54 -0.38 7.56 3.76
N GLY A 55 -0.04 7.59 2.48
CA GLY A 55 1.32 7.35 1.98
C GLY A 55 1.66 8.39 0.92
N GLY A 56 2.92 8.78 0.75
CA GLY A 56 3.24 9.98 -0.02
C GLY A 56 4.65 10.01 -0.58
N ALA A 57 4.73 10.43 -1.84
CA ALA A 57 5.96 10.53 -2.60
C ALA A 57 6.04 11.92 -3.27
N GLY A 58 7.18 12.59 -3.16
CA GLY A 58 7.38 13.95 -3.68
C GLY A 58 8.19 14.80 -2.73
N ASP A 59 7.91 16.10 -2.71
CA ASP A 59 8.50 17.03 -1.74
C ASP A 59 8.03 16.70 -0.31
N ALA A 60 8.98 16.42 0.57
CA ALA A 60 8.67 15.96 1.93
C ALA A 60 7.88 16.98 2.76
N SER A 61 8.06 18.28 2.52
CA SER A 61 7.35 19.33 3.25
C SER A 61 5.89 19.42 2.79
N ILE A 62 5.67 19.38 1.47
CA ILE A 62 4.32 19.37 0.88
C ILE A 62 3.55 18.11 1.29
N ILE A 63 4.20 16.94 1.26
CA ILE A 63 3.60 15.66 1.66
C ILE A 63 3.20 15.70 3.14
N LYS A 64 4.11 16.10 4.05
CA LYS A 64 3.81 16.21 5.48
C LYS A 64 2.72 17.22 5.78
N GLN A 65 2.68 18.35 5.07
CA GLN A 65 1.59 19.30 5.20
C GLN A 65 0.25 18.68 4.77
N SER A 66 0.26 17.92 3.68
CA SER A 66 -0.94 17.24 3.16
C SER A 66 -1.45 16.16 4.13
N TYR A 67 -0.56 15.41 4.78
CA TYR A 67 -0.96 14.50 5.86
C TYR A 67 -1.69 15.20 6.99
N ARG A 68 -1.23 16.39 7.39
CA ARG A 68 -1.91 17.19 8.41
C ARG A 68 -3.26 17.71 7.94
N ILE A 69 -3.40 18.05 6.66
CA ILE A 69 -4.70 18.43 6.08
C ILE A 69 -5.67 17.23 6.17
N CYS A 70 -5.25 16.05 5.73
CA CYS A 70 -6.04 14.82 5.82
C CYS A 70 -6.42 14.50 7.27
N GLU A 71 -5.44 14.48 8.17
CA GLU A 71 -5.65 14.20 9.60
C GLU A 71 -6.66 15.17 10.22
N ASN A 72 -6.51 16.48 9.96
CA ASN A 72 -7.42 17.49 10.52
C ASN A 72 -8.84 17.34 9.99
N ILE A 73 -9.01 17.11 8.68
CA ILE A 73 -10.34 16.93 8.08
C ILE A 73 -10.99 15.66 8.65
N LEU A 74 -10.28 14.53 8.62
CA LEU A 74 -10.80 13.25 9.10
C LEU A 74 -11.14 13.29 10.60
N LYS A 75 -10.29 13.86 11.45
CA LYS A 75 -10.57 13.99 12.89
C LYS A 75 -11.77 14.90 13.15
N ASN A 76 -11.87 16.03 12.45
CA ASN A 76 -13.00 16.95 12.62
C ASN A 76 -14.31 16.30 12.22
N LEU A 77 -14.33 15.57 11.10
CA LEU A 77 -15.49 14.80 10.66
C LEU A 77 -15.84 13.70 11.65
N ALA A 78 -14.84 12.92 12.09
CA ALA A 78 -15.05 11.84 13.03
C ALA A 78 -15.68 12.33 14.35
N SER A 79 -15.18 13.44 14.90
CA SER A 79 -15.69 13.99 16.16
C SER A 79 -17.03 14.71 16.06
N LYS A 80 -17.37 15.28 14.90
CA LYS A 80 -18.59 16.10 14.75
C LYS A 80 -19.73 15.38 14.03
N GLU A 81 -19.40 14.50 13.09
CA GLU A 81 -20.35 13.92 12.13
C GLU A 81 -20.41 12.39 12.25
N TRP A 82 -19.33 11.71 12.69
CA TRP A 82 -19.27 10.23 12.73
C TRP A 82 -19.26 9.63 14.14
N ASN A 83 -19.70 10.36 15.15
CA ASN A 83 -19.83 9.86 16.53
C ASN A 83 -18.55 9.20 17.10
N ASN A 84 -17.39 9.72 16.69
CA ASN A 84 -16.07 9.19 17.05
C ASN A 84 -15.80 7.74 16.58
N THR A 85 -16.41 7.28 15.48
CA THR A 85 -16.10 5.96 14.89
C THR A 85 -15.26 6.08 13.62
N THR A 86 -14.70 4.95 13.17
CA THR A 86 -14.14 4.83 11.81
C THR A 86 -15.21 5.18 10.78
N PRO A 87 -14.87 5.91 9.70
CA PRO A 87 -15.86 6.27 8.68
C PRO A 87 -16.42 5.04 7.96
N THR A 88 -17.69 5.13 7.57
CA THR A 88 -18.28 4.29 6.52
C THR A 88 -17.65 4.61 5.16
N TYR A 89 -17.87 3.73 4.18
CA TYR A 89 -17.39 3.93 2.81
C TYR A 89 -17.81 5.30 2.24
N GLU A 90 -19.09 5.65 2.36
CA GLU A 90 -19.65 6.91 1.84
C GLU A 90 -19.12 8.12 2.62
N GLN A 91 -19.00 8.01 3.95
CA GLN A 91 -18.40 9.07 4.77
C GLN A 91 -16.94 9.33 4.41
N PHE A 92 -16.19 8.28 4.07
CA PHE A 92 -14.80 8.41 3.66
C PHE A 92 -14.68 9.05 2.27
N GLU A 93 -15.54 8.69 1.32
CA GLU A 93 -15.64 9.35 0.01
C GLU A 93 -15.95 10.85 0.15
N ASP A 94 -16.92 11.22 1.01
CA ASP A 94 -17.22 12.62 1.31
C ASP A 94 -16.01 13.35 1.92
N ALA A 95 -15.25 12.67 2.79
CA ALA A 95 -14.03 13.23 3.36
C ALA A 95 -12.95 13.46 2.30
N VAL A 96 -12.79 12.52 1.35
CA VAL A 96 -11.87 12.64 0.21
C VAL A 96 -12.21 13.86 -0.63
N ASN A 97 -13.49 14.11 -0.92
CA ASN A 97 -13.94 15.28 -1.67
C ASN A 97 -13.57 16.62 -0.97
N ARG A 98 -13.70 16.66 0.37
CA ARG A 98 -13.28 17.84 1.16
C ARG A 98 -11.76 18.01 1.16
N ILE A 99 -11.00 16.89 1.20
CA ILE A 99 -9.53 16.89 1.13
C ILE A 99 -9.07 17.38 -0.24
N GLU A 100 -9.62 16.85 -1.32
CA GLU A 100 -9.35 17.25 -2.70
C GLU A 100 -9.52 18.77 -2.87
N SER A 101 -10.69 19.29 -2.48
CA SER A 101 -10.99 20.74 -2.58
C SER A 101 -9.96 21.60 -1.83
N THR A 102 -9.51 21.12 -0.67
CA THR A 102 -8.52 21.80 0.17
C THR A 102 -7.12 21.74 -0.47
N LEU A 103 -6.71 20.59 -1.00
CA LEU A 103 -5.41 20.41 -1.66
C LEU A 103 -5.32 21.21 -2.96
N ILE A 104 -6.37 21.20 -3.80
CA ILE A 104 -6.44 22.03 -5.02
C ILE A 104 -6.21 23.50 -4.68
N SER A 105 -6.93 24.01 -3.68
CA SER A 105 -6.81 25.40 -3.24
C SER A 105 -5.40 25.71 -2.73
N ARG A 106 -4.82 24.82 -1.94
CA ARG A 106 -3.46 24.97 -1.40
C ARG A 106 -2.41 24.95 -2.51
N PHE A 107 -2.48 24.00 -3.43
CA PHE A 107 -1.50 23.85 -4.51
C PHE A 107 -1.60 24.98 -5.53
N ARG A 108 -2.81 25.48 -5.79
CA ARG A 108 -2.99 26.71 -6.57
C ARG A 108 -2.24 27.89 -5.96
N ALA A 109 -2.43 28.15 -4.66
CA ALA A 109 -1.74 29.25 -3.98
C ALA A 109 -0.21 29.11 -4.05
N LEU A 110 0.32 27.90 -3.85
CA LEU A 110 1.77 27.66 -3.96
C LEU A 110 2.30 27.93 -5.38
N ARG A 111 1.55 27.55 -6.42
CA ARG A 111 1.92 27.83 -7.81
C ARG A 111 1.87 29.32 -8.15
N GLU A 112 0.90 30.06 -7.60
CA GLU A 112 0.80 31.51 -7.76
C GLU A 112 2.04 32.23 -7.16
N GLU A 113 2.63 31.66 -6.10
CA GLU A 113 3.91 32.09 -5.52
C GLU A 113 5.15 31.58 -6.29
N GLY A 114 4.95 30.92 -7.45
CA GLY A 114 6.04 30.43 -8.31
C GLY A 114 6.67 29.11 -7.86
N LEU A 115 6.05 28.37 -6.93
CA LEU A 115 6.58 27.08 -6.47
C LEU A 115 6.13 25.95 -7.41
N ASN A 116 7.10 25.09 -7.78
CA ASN A 116 6.81 23.85 -8.47
C ASN A 116 6.42 22.75 -7.47
N ILE A 117 5.33 22.04 -7.73
CA ILE A 117 4.75 21.05 -6.82
C ILE A 117 5.14 19.65 -7.30
N SER A 118 5.96 18.94 -6.53
CA SER A 118 6.17 17.50 -6.69
C SER A 118 5.39 16.76 -5.62
N PHE A 119 4.31 16.10 -6.02
CA PHE A 119 3.39 15.49 -5.08
C PHE A 119 2.64 14.31 -5.72
N ASN A 120 2.61 13.19 -4.99
CA ASN A 120 1.69 12.08 -5.16
C ASN A 120 1.38 11.52 -3.77
N MET A 121 0.12 11.20 -3.50
CA MET A 121 -0.31 10.67 -2.21
C MET A 121 -1.32 9.54 -2.40
N ILE A 122 -1.26 8.54 -1.54
CA ILE A 122 -2.31 7.55 -1.34
C ILE A 122 -3.04 7.89 -0.05
N LEU A 123 -4.36 7.77 -0.05
CA LEU A 123 -5.17 7.77 1.16
C LEU A 123 -6.10 6.55 1.10
N ALA A 124 -6.07 5.74 2.15
CA ALA A 124 -6.86 4.52 2.22
C ALA A 124 -7.55 4.35 3.57
N SER A 125 -8.69 3.66 3.58
CA SER A 125 -9.44 3.31 4.79
C SER A 125 -10.23 2.01 4.59
N VAL A 126 -10.78 1.49 5.68
CA VAL A 126 -11.64 0.31 5.71
C VAL A 126 -12.82 0.60 6.63
N ASP A 127 -14.03 0.35 6.16
CA ASP A 127 -15.23 0.54 6.98
C ASP A 127 -15.47 -0.64 7.94
N SER A 128 -16.48 -0.53 8.81
CA SER A 128 -16.82 -1.59 9.77
C SER A 128 -17.35 -2.88 9.12
N ASN A 129 -17.80 -2.81 7.87
CA ASN A 129 -18.26 -3.98 7.12
C ASN A 129 -17.10 -4.74 6.46
N GLY A 130 -15.93 -4.10 6.35
CA GLY A 130 -14.77 -4.64 5.66
C GLY A 130 -14.75 -4.27 4.19
N LYS A 131 -15.29 -3.10 3.82
CA LYS A 131 -15.13 -2.51 2.49
C LYS A 131 -13.93 -1.56 2.50
N ALA A 132 -12.94 -1.84 1.67
CA ALA A 132 -11.73 -1.04 1.54
C ALA A 132 -11.93 0.11 0.56
N SER A 133 -11.26 1.22 0.83
CA SER A 133 -11.20 2.39 -0.03
C SER A 133 -9.75 2.80 -0.23
N ILE A 134 -9.36 3.05 -1.46
CA ILE A 134 -8.02 3.48 -1.86
C ILE A 134 -8.20 4.60 -2.86
N TYR A 135 -7.57 5.73 -2.58
CA TYR A 135 -7.53 6.91 -3.43
C TYR A 135 -6.10 7.35 -3.66
N THR A 136 -5.80 7.77 -4.89
CA THR A 136 -4.55 8.45 -5.23
C THR A 136 -4.82 9.93 -5.48
N PHE A 137 -3.93 10.79 -4.97
CA PHE A 137 -3.94 12.22 -5.24
C PHE A 137 -2.71 12.60 -6.07
N ASP A 138 -2.93 13.34 -7.14
CA ASP A 138 -1.88 13.82 -8.03
C ASP A 138 -1.38 15.22 -7.66
N GLU A 139 -0.40 15.73 -8.42
CA GLU A 139 0.17 17.06 -8.21
C GLU A 139 -0.85 18.21 -8.32
N ARG A 140 -1.99 18.01 -8.99
CA ARG A 140 -3.07 18.99 -9.09
C ARG A 140 -3.92 19.01 -7.82
N GLY A 141 -3.81 17.99 -6.98
CA GLY A 141 -4.59 17.76 -5.77
C GLY A 141 -5.88 16.98 -6.03
N LEU A 142 -6.06 16.46 -7.25
CA LEU A 142 -7.24 15.68 -7.64
C LEU A 142 -7.14 14.26 -7.11
N ALA A 143 -8.24 13.74 -6.58
CA ALA A 143 -8.37 12.37 -6.13
C ALA A 143 -8.88 11.45 -7.25
N GLU A 144 -8.34 10.24 -7.31
CA GLU A 144 -8.81 9.17 -8.17
C GLU A 144 -9.05 7.91 -7.32
N PRO A 145 -10.27 7.33 -7.34
CA PRO A 145 -10.53 6.06 -6.68
C PRO A 145 -9.88 4.91 -7.45
N VAL A 146 -9.16 4.04 -6.75
CA VAL A 146 -8.42 2.91 -7.37
C VAL A 146 -8.66 1.57 -6.67
N HIS A 147 -9.67 1.47 -5.79
CA HIS A 147 -9.96 0.29 -4.96
C HIS A 147 -10.76 -0.82 -5.66
N ASP A 148 -11.48 -0.50 -6.73
CA ASP A 148 -12.20 -1.48 -7.57
C ASP A 148 -11.55 -1.66 -8.94
N ASN A 149 -10.81 -0.67 -9.43
CA ASN A 149 -10.04 -0.81 -10.65
C ASN A 149 -8.83 0.14 -10.56
N PRO A 150 -7.59 -0.37 -10.44
CA PRO A 150 -7.18 -1.78 -10.50
C PRO A 150 -7.18 -2.52 -9.16
N GLY A 151 -7.72 -1.93 -8.08
CA GLY A 151 -7.71 -2.51 -6.73
C GLY A 151 -6.40 -2.34 -5.96
N PHE A 152 -5.49 -1.51 -6.48
CA PHE A 152 -4.25 -1.15 -5.83
C PHE A 152 -3.80 0.25 -6.23
N ALA A 153 -2.88 0.82 -5.46
CA ALA A 153 -2.13 2.02 -5.82
C ALA A 153 -0.63 1.77 -5.72
N VAL A 154 0.13 2.31 -6.66
CA VAL A 154 1.59 2.36 -6.59
C VAL A 154 2.04 3.76 -6.95
N ILE A 155 2.74 4.44 -6.04
CA ILE A 155 3.22 5.81 -6.26
C ILE A 155 4.73 5.93 -6.06
N GLY A 156 5.28 7.02 -6.61
CA GLY A 156 6.71 7.32 -6.61
C GLY A 156 7.44 6.74 -7.83
N THR A 157 8.74 6.96 -7.89
CA THR A 157 9.57 6.59 -9.05
C THR A 157 9.63 5.07 -9.26
N GLY A 158 9.58 4.28 -8.18
CA GLY A 158 9.61 2.82 -8.26
C GLY A 158 8.40 2.21 -8.98
N PHE A 159 7.31 2.97 -9.16
CA PHE A 159 6.19 2.58 -10.01
C PHE A 159 6.65 2.25 -11.44
N PHE A 160 7.38 3.18 -12.05
CA PHE A 160 7.86 3.08 -13.43
C PHE A 160 9.01 2.08 -13.56
N THR A 161 9.87 1.99 -12.54
CA THR A 161 11.07 1.14 -12.61
C THR A 161 10.76 -0.35 -12.48
N GLY A 162 9.62 -0.74 -11.89
CA GLY A 162 9.24 -2.16 -11.86
C GLY A 162 8.03 -2.53 -11.01
N GLY A 163 7.53 -1.65 -10.15
CA GLY A 163 6.42 -1.98 -9.25
C GLY A 163 5.17 -2.48 -9.97
N ASN A 164 4.72 -1.76 -11.01
CA ASN A 164 3.55 -2.16 -11.80
C ASN A 164 3.81 -3.42 -12.64
N LEU A 165 5.01 -3.56 -13.19
CA LEU A 165 5.40 -4.74 -13.96
C LEU A 165 5.33 -6.00 -13.09
N LEU A 166 5.89 -5.94 -11.88
CA LEU A 166 5.93 -7.08 -10.96
C LEU A 166 4.54 -7.44 -10.44
N LEU A 167 3.68 -6.47 -10.13
CA LEU A 167 2.29 -6.75 -9.76
C LEU A 167 1.56 -7.52 -10.85
N ARG A 168 1.70 -7.09 -12.10
CA ARG A 168 1.08 -7.75 -13.26
C ARG A 168 1.69 -9.13 -13.52
N LEU A 169 3.02 -9.26 -13.44
CA LEU A 169 3.72 -10.52 -13.69
C LEU A 169 3.38 -11.58 -12.65
N LEU A 170 3.23 -11.18 -11.39
CA LEU A 170 2.91 -12.07 -10.27
C LEU A 170 1.41 -12.36 -10.18
N GLY A 171 0.61 -11.86 -11.12
CA GLY A 171 -0.82 -12.15 -11.20
C GLY A 171 -1.61 -11.59 -10.02
N TYR A 172 -1.21 -10.44 -9.45
CA TYR A 172 -2.05 -9.79 -8.46
C TYR A 172 -3.38 -9.37 -9.11
N ASP A 173 -4.45 -10.00 -8.64
CA ASP A 173 -5.82 -9.56 -8.88
C ASP A 173 -6.46 -9.21 -7.54
N HIS A 174 -7.13 -8.06 -7.53
CA HIS A 174 -7.85 -7.55 -6.38
C HIS A 174 -9.11 -8.36 -6.06
N GLU A 175 -9.68 -9.11 -7.02
CA GLU A 175 -10.81 -10.03 -6.79
C GLU A 175 -10.32 -11.35 -6.15
N ASP A 176 -9.10 -11.80 -6.47
CA ASP A 176 -8.48 -13.02 -5.96
C ASP A 176 -7.46 -12.76 -4.83
N GLY A 177 -7.58 -11.61 -4.15
CA GLY A 177 -6.62 -11.15 -3.14
C GLY A 177 -6.43 -12.10 -1.95
N TYR A 178 -7.26 -13.13 -1.79
CA TYR A 178 -7.13 -14.19 -0.78
C TYR A 178 -5.97 -15.15 -1.07
N ALA A 179 -5.55 -15.30 -2.33
CA ALA A 179 -4.55 -16.30 -2.74
C ALA A 179 -3.11 -15.91 -2.38
N LEU A 180 -2.86 -14.64 -2.02
CA LEU A 180 -1.53 -14.09 -1.84
C LEU A 180 -1.33 -13.54 -0.42
N ASP A 181 -0.19 -13.87 0.17
CA ASP A 181 0.33 -13.13 1.34
C ASP A 181 0.79 -11.74 0.86
N ILE A 182 -0.09 -10.75 1.03
CA ILE A 182 0.12 -9.36 0.58
C ILE A 182 1.30 -8.69 1.30
N GLY A 183 1.57 -9.07 2.54
CA GLY A 183 2.75 -8.63 3.29
C GLY A 183 4.04 -9.10 2.63
N MET A 184 4.10 -10.36 2.22
CA MET A 184 5.21 -10.88 1.44
C MET A 184 5.28 -10.24 0.05
N LEU A 185 4.15 -10.13 -0.66
CA LEU A 185 4.08 -9.60 -2.03
C LEU A 185 4.66 -8.18 -2.11
N SER A 186 4.22 -7.31 -1.20
CA SER A 186 4.76 -5.94 -1.10
C SER A 186 6.25 -5.93 -0.73
N THR A 187 6.69 -6.79 0.21
CA THR A 187 8.11 -6.94 0.57
C THR A 187 8.97 -7.34 -0.63
N PHE A 188 8.53 -8.35 -1.39
CA PHE A 188 9.23 -8.85 -2.56
C PHE A 188 9.34 -7.79 -3.64
N ILE A 189 8.25 -7.09 -3.97
CA ILE A 189 8.25 -6.04 -4.98
C ILE A 189 9.23 -4.92 -4.61
N ILE A 190 9.16 -4.42 -3.36
CA ILE A 190 10.03 -3.34 -2.91
C ILE A 190 11.50 -3.76 -2.99
N ASP A 191 11.84 -4.96 -2.52
CA ASP A 191 13.21 -5.45 -2.55
C ASP A 191 13.74 -5.63 -3.97
N ILE A 192 12.97 -6.24 -4.88
CA ILE A 192 13.40 -6.40 -6.28
C ILE A 192 13.59 -5.05 -6.97
N VAL A 193 12.67 -4.09 -6.76
CA VAL A 193 12.82 -2.75 -7.33
C VAL A 193 14.05 -2.04 -6.76
N SER A 194 14.34 -2.20 -5.46
CA SER A 194 15.50 -1.57 -4.81
C SER A 194 16.86 -2.02 -5.34
N GLU A 195 16.92 -3.21 -5.97
CA GLU A 195 18.14 -3.70 -6.61
C GLU A 195 18.43 -3.01 -7.95
N ILE A 196 17.41 -2.44 -8.59
CA ILE A 196 17.48 -1.85 -9.92
C ILE A 196 17.46 -0.32 -9.82
N ASP A 197 16.58 0.22 -8.98
CA ASP A 197 16.43 1.64 -8.73
C ASP A 197 17.24 2.05 -7.48
N PRO A 198 18.42 2.67 -7.62
CA PRO A 198 19.24 3.06 -6.48
C PRO A 198 18.57 4.11 -5.59
N ALA A 199 17.46 4.70 -6.05
CA ALA A 199 16.69 5.69 -5.34
C ALA A 199 15.48 5.11 -4.58
N VAL A 200 15.26 3.80 -4.68
CA VAL A 200 14.33 3.02 -3.85
C VAL A 200 15.16 2.23 -2.83
N GLY A 201 14.81 2.35 -1.56
CA GLY A 201 15.44 1.58 -0.48
C GLY A 201 14.95 0.13 -0.45
N SER A 202 15.70 -0.76 0.21
CA SER A 202 15.14 -2.08 0.52
C SER A 202 13.99 -1.96 1.52
N PHE A 203 13.11 -2.95 1.57
CA PHE A 203 12.08 -2.98 2.60
C PHE A 203 12.71 -3.18 3.98
N VAL A 204 12.30 -2.35 4.95
CA VAL A 204 12.74 -2.39 6.36
C VAL A 204 11.58 -2.50 7.35
N GLY A 205 10.35 -2.74 6.86
CA GLY A 205 9.19 -2.94 7.72
C GLY A 205 8.20 -1.78 7.83
N GLU A 206 8.35 -0.72 7.05
CA GLU A 206 7.33 0.32 6.99
C GLU A 206 6.10 -0.18 6.22
N SER A 207 5.21 -0.87 6.93
CA SER A 207 3.99 -1.47 6.41
C SER A 207 2.89 -1.39 7.46
N TYR A 208 1.74 -0.85 7.06
CA TYR A 208 0.54 -0.72 7.89
C TYR A 208 -0.60 -1.50 7.26
N TYR A 209 -1.33 -2.24 8.09
CA TYR A 209 -2.49 -3.01 7.66
C TYR A 209 -3.72 -2.54 8.42
N MET A 210 -4.72 -2.05 7.69
CA MET A 210 -6.04 -1.71 8.21
C MET A 210 -7.04 -2.78 7.74
N ARG A 211 -7.84 -3.31 8.67
CA ARG A 211 -8.82 -4.38 8.42
C ARG A 211 -9.90 -4.42 9.49
N VAL A 212 -10.93 -5.23 9.27
CA VAL A 212 -11.85 -5.63 10.34
C VAL A 212 -11.31 -6.86 11.06
N ASP A 213 -11.23 -6.79 12.38
CA ASP A 213 -10.84 -7.88 13.27
C ASP A 213 -11.84 -7.98 14.41
N SER A 214 -12.46 -9.16 14.57
CA SER A 214 -13.45 -9.41 15.62
C SER A 214 -14.59 -8.37 15.68
N GLY A 215 -15.00 -7.86 14.51
CA GLY A 215 -16.06 -6.86 14.37
C GLY A 215 -15.63 -5.40 14.52
N ASN A 216 -14.36 -5.13 14.82
CA ASN A 216 -13.82 -3.78 14.96
C ASN A 216 -12.81 -3.47 13.86
N VAL A 217 -12.75 -2.23 13.41
CA VAL A 217 -11.67 -1.80 12.51
C VAL A 217 -10.40 -1.61 13.32
N VAL A 218 -9.33 -2.27 12.90
CA VAL A 218 -8.00 -2.21 13.53
C VAL A 218 -6.97 -1.74 12.52
N LEU A 219 -5.94 -1.04 13.00
CA LEU A 219 -4.82 -0.58 12.19
C LEU A 219 -3.52 -0.85 12.93
N GLY A 220 -2.69 -1.71 12.35
CA GLY A 220 -1.45 -2.18 12.99
C GLY A 220 -0.26 -2.21 12.02
N THR A 221 0.93 -2.18 12.59
CA THR A 221 2.19 -2.34 11.86
C THR A 221 2.62 -3.79 11.76
N LEU A 222 3.46 -4.10 10.78
CA LEU A 222 4.12 -5.38 10.71
C LEU A 222 5.06 -5.60 11.91
N LYS A 223 5.10 -6.81 12.46
CA LYS A 223 6.00 -7.19 13.57
C LYS A 223 7.42 -7.43 13.08
N GLU A 224 8.42 -7.25 13.95
CA GLU A 224 9.83 -7.44 13.60
C GLU A 224 10.14 -8.87 13.13
N GLU A 225 9.51 -9.87 13.75
CA GLU A 225 9.66 -11.28 13.38
C GLU A 225 9.12 -11.53 11.96
N ALA A 226 7.95 -10.95 11.64
CA ALA A 226 7.34 -11.07 10.32
C ALA A 226 8.18 -10.35 9.25
N ILE A 227 8.81 -9.21 9.57
CA ILE A 227 9.74 -8.53 8.66
C ILE A 227 10.90 -9.46 8.30
N LYS A 228 11.55 -10.08 9.30
CA LYS A 228 12.67 -11.01 9.07
C LYS A 228 12.25 -12.21 8.23
N GLU A 229 11.09 -12.77 8.53
CA GLU A 229 10.52 -13.89 7.78
C GLU A 229 10.25 -13.53 6.33
N TYR A 230 9.59 -12.39 6.07
CA TYR A 230 9.29 -11.95 4.71
C TYR A 230 10.52 -11.63 3.88
N LYS A 231 11.56 -11.05 4.50
CA LYS A 231 12.85 -10.81 3.81
C LYS A 231 13.49 -12.11 3.37
N GLU A 232 13.48 -13.13 4.24
CA GLU A 232 14.05 -14.43 3.90
C GLU A 232 13.21 -15.15 2.84
N LYS A 233 11.88 -15.14 2.96
CA LYS A 233 10.95 -15.67 1.94
C LYS A 233 11.13 -14.97 0.60
N ALA A 234 11.30 -13.64 0.58
CA ALA A 234 11.52 -12.88 -0.65
C ALA A 234 12.83 -13.32 -1.35
N ARG A 235 13.91 -13.49 -0.59
CA ARG A 235 15.20 -14.01 -1.09
C ARG A 235 15.04 -15.41 -1.69
N GLN A 236 14.32 -16.29 -1.02
CA GLN A 236 14.05 -17.65 -1.49
C GLN A 236 13.17 -17.66 -2.75
N ARG A 237 12.06 -16.91 -2.77
CA ARG A 237 11.16 -16.79 -3.93
C ARG A 237 11.88 -16.28 -5.17
N LYS A 238 12.79 -15.32 -5.01
CA LYS A 238 13.64 -14.83 -6.10
C LYS A 238 14.49 -15.94 -6.72
N GLU A 239 15.11 -16.79 -5.89
CA GLU A 239 15.91 -17.91 -6.37
C GLU A 239 15.03 -18.99 -7.03
N VAL A 240 13.85 -19.25 -6.48
CA VAL A 240 12.86 -20.15 -7.08
C VAL A 240 12.49 -19.68 -8.49
N PHE A 241 12.12 -18.42 -8.68
CA PHE A 241 11.79 -17.89 -10.01
C PHE A 241 12.94 -18.06 -11.02
N ARG A 242 14.19 -17.78 -10.61
CA ARG A 242 15.36 -17.97 -11.46
C ARG A 242 15.55 -19.43 -11.87
N ARG A 243 15.30 -20.36 -10.96
CA ARG A 243 15.42 -21.80 -11.22
C ARG A 243 14.30 -22.28 -12.13
N ILE A 244 13.07 -21.87 -11.89
CA ILE A 244 11.92 -22.18 -12.76
C ILE A 244 12.20 -21.71 -14.18
N TRP A 245 12.65 -20.46 -14.35
CA TRP A 245 12.99 -19.92 -15.67
C TRP A 245 14.02 -20.77 -16.42
N ARG A 246 15.15 -21.10 -15.76
CA ARG A 246 16.18 -21.97 -16.33
C ARG A 246 15.66 -23.38 -16.63
N MET A 247 14.74 -23.88 -15.80
CA MET A 247 14.13 -25.18 -16.03
C MET A 247 13.22 -25.16 -17.25
N CYS A 248 12.53 -24.06 -17.54
CA CYS A 248 11.79 -23.91 -18.79
C CYS A 248 12.75 -24.01 -20.00
N ASP A 249 13.91 -23.34 -19.95
CA ASP A 249 14.91 -23.40 -21.03
C ASP A 249 15.46 -24.82 -21.29
N VAL A 250 15.57 -25.64 -20.23
CA VAL A 250 16.17 -26.99 -20.31
C VAL A 250 15.13 -28.08 -20.59
N ALA A 251 13.97 -28.01 -19.95
CA ALA A 251 12.99 -29.09 -19.89
C ALA A 251 11.69 -28.77 -20.65
N GLY A 252 11.49 -27.53 -21.09
CA GLY A 252 10.27 -27.03 -21.71
C GLY A 252 9.18 -26.67 -20.68
N GLU A 253 8.37 -25.67 -21.02
CA GLU A 253 7.34 -25.08 -20.15
C GLU A 253 6.31 -26.12 -19.71
N GLN A 254 5.85 -26.97 -20.62
CA GLN A 254 4.81 -27.98 -20.34
C GLN A 254 5.22 -28.96 -19.23
N LYS A 255 6.49 -29.35 -19.21
CA LYS A 255 6.99 -30.29 -18.19
C LYS A 255 7.14 -29.60 -16.83
N VAL A 256 7.55 -28.33 -16.84
CA VAL A 256 7.64 -27.53 -15.62
C VAL A 256 6.26 -27.27 -15.04
N LEU A 257 5.29 -26.87 -15.88
CA LEU A 257 3.92 -26.62 -15.48
C LEU A 257 3.27 -27.85 -14.85
N LYS A 258 3.37 -29.02 -15.50
CA LYS A 258 2.86 -30.28 -14.95
C LYS A 258 3.42 -30.59 -13.55
N LYS A 259 4.69 -30.27 -13.31
CA LYS A 259 5.31 -30.48 -11.99
C LYS A 259 4.81 -29.49 -10.94
N ILE A 260 4.41 -28.29 -11.34
CA ILE A 260 3.76 -27.32 -10.46
C ILE A 260 2.35 -27.82 -10.13
N GLU A 261 1.57 -28.24 -11.13
CA GLU A 261 0.22 -28.80 -10.94
C GLU A 261 0.22 -30.03 -10.00
N GLU A 262 1.19 -30.93 -10.14
CA GLU A 262 1.34 -32.10 -9.25
C GLU A 262 1.57 -31.68 -7.78
N LEU A 263 2.33 -30.62 -7.53
CA LEU A 263 2.56 -30.09 -6.17
C LEU A 263 1.31 -29.39 -5.61
N GLU A 264 0.57 -28.66 -6.45
CA GLU A 264 -0.68 -28.02 -6.06
C GLU A 264 -1.74 -29.06 -5.64
N GLU A 265 -1.81 -30.20 -6.34
CA GLU A 265 -2.69 -31.32 -5.99
C GLU A 265 -2.30 -32.05 -4.69
N GLU A 266 -1.01 -32.07 -4.34
CA GLU A 266 -0.53 -32.67 -3.09
C GLU A 266 -0.97 -31.83 -1.88
N GLU A 267 -0.78 -30.51 -1.93
CA GLU A 267 -1.18 -29.58 -0.87
C GLU A 267 -2.70 -29.58 -0.64
N GLN A 268 -3.51 -29.60 -1.71
CA GLN A 268 -4.97 -29.66 -1.58
C GLN A 268 -5.47 -30.95 -0.89
N LYS A 269 -4.72 -32.05 -0.98
CA LYS A 269 -5.06 -33.31 -0.29
C LYS A 269 -4.68 -33.29 1.18
N GLU A 270 -3.64 -32.55 1.56
CA GLU A 270 -3.23 -32.38 2.96
C GLU A 270 -4.16 -31.42 3.72
N GLU A 271 -4.74 -30.41 3.09
CA GLU A 271 -5.74 -29.52 3.74
C GLU A 271 -7.09 -30.18 4.03
N VAL A 272 -7.42 -31.29 3.35
CA VAL A 272 -8.71 -32.00 3.46
C VAL A 272 -8.62 -33.22 4.40
N ALA A 273 -7.42 -33.62 4.82
CA ALA A 273 -7.15 -34.79 5.68
C ALA A 273 -7.08 -34.43 7.18
#